data_AF-W9NTH5-F1
#
_entry.id   AF-W9NTH5-F1
#
_cell.length_a   1.000
_cell.length_b   1.000
_cell.length_c   1.000
_cell.angle_alpha   90.00
_cell.angle_beta   90.00
_cell.angle_gamma   90.00
#
_symmetry.space_group_name_H-M   'P 1'
#
loop_
_entity.id
_entity.type
_entity.pdbx_description
1 polymer ?
#
loop_
_entity_poly.entity_id
_entity_poly.type
_entity_poly.pdbx_seq_one_letter_code
_entity_poly.pdbx_strand_id
1 'polypeptide(L)'
;MDPKPVEAFGASLQGRAKTRSSRSQTLIQMLSRLYFVLFILSITTPLLIRPPMIFHAKVYQIGDKYGIEALKKQASNKIERIVNEGEVTTKYARDLVDAITVVYTTTPPGDRGLRDIVVQNAHEDLDELMPQNPIQRGPSDEW
;
A
#
# COMPACT_ATOMS: atom_id res chain seq x y z
N MET A 1 45.10 -15.23 48.69
CA MET A 1 45.85 -15.82 47.57
C MET A 1 45.36 -15.08 46.35
N ASP A 2 46.13 -14.09 45.89
CA ASP A 2 45.68 -13.17 44.84
C ASP A 2 45.60 -13.88 43.49
N PRO A 3 44.58 -13.56 42.66
CA PRO A 3 44.43 -14.20 41.35
C PRO A 3 45.65 -13.89 40.47
N LYS A 4 46.16 -14.91 39.78
CA LYS A 4 47.36 -14.77 38.92
C LYS A 4 47.07 -13.78 37.78
N PRO A 5 48.03 -12.91 37.40
CA PRO A 5 47.81 -11.76 36.52
C PRO A 5 47.19 -12.05 35.15
N VAL A 6 47.34 -13.29 34.64
CA VAL A 6 46.73 -13.72 33.36
C VAL A 6 45.21 -13.96 33.45
N GLU A 7 44.70 -14.37 34.62
CA GLU A 7 43.26 -14.60 34.83
C GLU A 7 42.50 -13.26 34.95
N ALA A 8 43.13 -12.25 35.55
CA ALA A 8 42.58 -10.90 35.67
C ALA A 8 42.44 -10.20 34.30
N PHE A 9 43.38 -10.44 33.39
CA PHE A 9 43.32 -9.90 32.02
C PHE A 9 42.18 -10.52 31.19
N GLY A 10 42.01 -11.85 31.27
CA GLY A 10 40.92 -12.55 30.58
C GLY A 10 39.52 -12.13 31.03
N ALA A 11 39.32 -11.96 32.34
CA ALA A 11 38.06 -11.50 32.92
C ALA A 11 37.72 -10.04 32.49
N SER A 12 38.73 -9.16 32.40
CA SER A 12 38.56 -7.77 31.96
C SER A 12 38.11 -7.67 30.49
N LEU A 13 38.68 -8.51 29.61
CA LEU A 13 38.29 -8.56 28.20
C LEU A 13 36.89 -9.15 27.99
N GLN A 14 36.51 -10.19 28.73
CA GLN A 14 35.17 -10.76 28.67
C GLN A 14 34.09 -9.78 29.15
N GLY A 15 34.37 -9.02 30.22
CA GLY A 15 33.48 -7.96 30.71
C GLY A 15 33.25 -6.85 29.67
N ARG A 16 34.31 -6.46 28.95
CA ARG A 16 34.29 -5.42 27.90
C ARG A 16 33.60 -5.88 26.61
N ALA A 17 33.74 -7.15 26.24
CA ALA A 17 33.06 -7.74 25.09
C ALA A 17 31.54 -7.87 25.31
N LYS A 18 31.13 -8.28 26.52
CA LYS A 18 29.72 -8.48 26.88
C LYS A 18 28.94 -7.16 26.99
N THR A 19 29.56 -6.10 27.50
CA THR A 19 28.95 -4.74 27.58
C THR A 19 28.92 -4.03 26.22
N ARG A 20 29.92 -4.22 25.35
CA ARG A 20 29.94 -3.65 23.99
C ARG A 20 28.90 -4.31 23.07
N SER A 21 28.65 -5.60 23.27
CA SER A 21 27.58 -6.36 22.60
C SER A 21 26.19 -5.81 22.95
N SER A 22 25.90 -5.60 24.24
CA SER A 22 24.60 -5.10 24.70
C SER A 22 24.28 -3.69 24.19
N ARG A 23 25.24 -2.74 24.28
CA ARG A 23 25.03 -1.37 23.76
C ARG A 23 24.78 -1.36 22.24
N SER A 24 25.50 -2.20 21.50
CA SER A 24 25.30 -2.33 20.05
C SER A 24 23.92 -2.90 19.71
N GLN A 25 23.45 -3.88 20.48
CA GLN A 25 22.10 -4.43 20.33
C GLN A 25 21.01 -3.41 20.68
N THR A 26 21.18 -2.61 21.73
CA THR A 26 20.23 -1.54 22.06
C THR A 26 20.15 -0.50 20.94
N LEU A 27 21.29 -0.10 20.38
CA LEU A 27 21.32 0.81 19.23
C LEU A 27 20.64 0.21 18.00
N ILE A 28 20.89 -1.07 17.69
CA ILE A 28 20.21 -1.76 16.60
C ILE A 28 18.71 -1.80 16.84
N GLN A 29 18.24 -2.11 18.04
CA GLN A 29 16.81 -2.10 18.37
C GLN A 29 16.20 -0.70 18.29
N MET A 30 16.90 0.33 18.76
CA MET A 30 16.45 1.72 18.67
C MET A 30 16.34 2.17 17.21
N LEU A 31 17.34 1.85 16.39
CA LEU A 31 17.35 2.16 14.97
C LEU A 31 16.26 1.37 14.23
N SER A 32 16.06 0.09 14.52
CA SER A 32 14.97 -0.70 13.95
C SER A 32 13.60 -0.15 14.34
N ARG A 33 13.42 0.28 15.60
CA ARG A 33 12.17 0.93 16.04
C ARG A 33 11.95 2.27 15.37
N LEU A 34 12.99 3.09 15.26
CA LEU A 34 12.92 4.38 14.58
C LEU A 34 12.61 4.19 13.10
N TYR A 35 13.29 3.26 12.43
CA TYR A 35 13.06 2.94 11.03
C TYR A 35 11.65 2.39 10.82
N PHE A 36 11.17 1.52 11.70
CA PHE A 36 9.79 1.02 11.66
C PHE A 36 8.78 2.16 11.84
N VAL A 37 8.99 3.06 12.81
CA VAL A 37 8.11 4.23 13.00
C VAL A 37 8.16 5.16 11.79
N LEU A 38 9.33 5.45 11.23
CA LEU A 38 9.48 6.29 10.04
C LEU A 38 8.86 5.64 8.80
N PHE A 39 9.00 4.32 8.65
CA PHE A 39 8.38 3.54 7.59
C PHE A 39 6.85 3.52 7.74
N ILE A 40 6.34 3.29 8.95
CA ILE A 40 4.92 3.36 9.27
C ILE A 40 4.40 4.78 9.06
N LEU A 41 5.12 5.84 9.43
CA LEU A 41 4.69 7.22 9.16
C LEU A 41 4.72 7.52 7.66
N SER A 42 5.77 7.10 6.93
CA SER A 42 5.89 7.27 5.48
C SER A 42 4.77 6.56 4.72
N ILE A 43 4.31 5.41 5.22
CA ILE A 43 3.19 4.66 4.66
C ILE A 43 1.86 5.22 5.15
N THR A 44 1.67 5.43 6.44
CA THR A 44 0.37 5.72 7.08
C THR A 44 -0.04 7.19 6.92
N THR A 45 0.89 8.14 6.95
CA THR A 45 0.54 9.57 6.82
C THR A 45 -0.09 9.93 5.47
N PRO A 46 0.40 9.46 4.30
CA PRO A 46 -0.32 9.68 3.05
C PRO A 46 -1.58 8.82 2.94
N LEU A 47 -1.78 7.83 3.80
CA LEU A 47 -2.92 6.91 3.78
C LEU A 47 -4.09 7.39 4.64
N LEU A 48 -3.86 8.21 5.67
CA LEU A 48 -4.90 8.76 6.55
C LEU A 48 -5.81 9.81 5.90
N ILE A 49 -5.37 10.41 4.79
CA ILE A 49 -6.08 11.51 4.10
C ILE A 49 -6.43 11.16 2.64
N ARG A 50 -6.20 9.90 2.22
CA ARG A 50 -6.43 9.48 0.83
C ARG A 50 -7.84 8.94 0.63
N PRO A 51 -8.37 9.07 -0.60
CA PRO A 51 -9.53 8.32 -1.03
C PRO A 51 -9.41 6.82 -0.68
N PRO A 52 -10.49 6.19 -0.19
CA PRO A 52 -10.48 4.79 0.23
C PRO A 52 -9.90 3.83 -0.81
N MET A 53 -10.18 4.04 -2.09
CA MET A 53 -9.66 3.20 -3.19
C MET A 53 -8.14 3.28 -3.32
N ILE A 54 -7.54 4.48 -3.26
CA ILE A 54 -6.09 4.65 -3.33
C ILE A 54 -5.41 4.02 -2.12
N PHE A 55 -6.04 4.13 -0.94
CA PHE A 55 -5.51 3.50 0.27
C PHE A 55 -5.35 1.99 0.06
N HIS A 56 -6.41 1.32 -0.38
CA HIS A 56 -6.39 -0.12 -0.58
C HIS A 56 -5.49 -0.54 -1.75
N ALA A 57 -5.38 0.26 -2.82
CA ALA A 57 -4.45 0.00 -3.92
C ALA A 57 -2.99 -0.02 -3.44
N LYS A 58 -2.62 0.89 -2.54
CA LYS A 58 -1.28 0.90 -1.91
C LYS A 58 -1.07 -0.28 -0.96
N VAL A 59 -2.09 -0.69 -0.21
CA VAL A 59 -2.00 -1.90 0.64
C VAL A 59 -1.79 -3.14 -0.20
N TYR A 60 -2.44 -3.23 -1.37
CA TYR A 60 -2.20 -4.30 -2.33
C TYR A 60 -0.75 -4.31 -2.84
N GLN A 61 -0.21 -3.15 -3.20
CA GLN A 61 1.19 -3.01 -3.61
C GLN A 61 2.16 -3.51 -2.52
N ILE A 62 1.89 -3.22 -1.26
CA ILE A 62 2.67 -3.75 -0.13
C ILE A 62 2.56 -5.28 -0.09
N GLY A 63 1.35 -5.82 -0.22
CA GLY A 63 1.13 -7.25 -0.30
C GLY A 63 1.94 -7.91 -1.42
N ASP A 64 1.94 -7.32 -2.60
CA ASP A 64 2.70 -7.79 -3.77
C ASP A 64 4.22 -7.72 -3.54
N LYS A 65 4.72 -6.56 -3.09
CA LYS A 65 6.15 -6.34 -2.82
C LYS A 65 6.74 -7.33 -1.82
N TYR A 66 5.95 -7.80 -0.85
CA TYR A 66 6.41 -8.70 0.20
C TYR A 66 5.87 -10.15 0.05
N GLY A 67 5.15 -10.47 -1.03
CA GLY A 67 4.58 -11.81 -1.26
C GLY A 67 3.53 -12.24 -0.25
N ILE A 68 2.75 -11.29 0.30
CA ILE A 68 1.73 -11.52 1.32
C ILE A 68 0.35 -11.61 0.64
N GLU A 69 -0.01 -12.79 0.14
CA GLU A 69 -1.25 -12.97 -0.64
C GLU A 69 -2.54 -12.68 0.13
N ALA A 70 -2.56 -12.97 1.44
CA ALA A 70 -3.71 -12.62 2.27
C ALA A 70 -3.97 -11.10 2.30
N LEU A 71 -2.91 -10.29 2.24
CA LEU A 71 -3.01 -8.83 2.25
C LEU A 71 -3.50 -8.31 0.89
N LYS A 72 -3.01 -8.90 -0.21
CA LYS A 72 -3.52 -8.63 -1.57
C LYS A 72 -5.02 -8.90 -1.64
N LYS A 73 -5.45 -10.09 -1.22
CA LYS A 73 -6.88 -10.47 -1.19
C LYS A 73 -7.73 -9.52 -0.35
N GLN A 74 -7.28 -9.17 0.86
CA GLN A 74 -8.02 -8.23 1.71
C GLN A 74 -8.15 -6.83 1.08
N ALA A 75 -7.09 -6.33 0.45
CA ALA A 75 -7.13 -5.05 -0.25
C ALA A 75 -8.07 -5.07 -1.45
N SER A 76 -8.01 -6.13 -2.28
CA SER A 76 -8.92 -6.31 -3.43
C SER A 76 -10.37 -6.35 -3.01
N ASN A 77 -10.72 -7.16 -2.01
CA ASN A 77 -12.09 -7.25 -1.50
C ASN A 77 -12.61 -5.91 -0.98
N LYS A 78 -11.74 -5.06 -0.42
CA LYS A 78 -12.14 -3.73 0.05
C LYS A 78 -12.40 -2.76 -1.10
N ILE A 79 -11.58 -2.80 -2.16
CA ILE A 79 -11.82 -2.00 -3.38
C ILE A 79 -13.12 -2.45 -4.04
N GLU A 80 -13.30 -3.75 -4.27
CA GLU A 80 -14.52 -4.31 -4.85
C GLU A 80 -15.76 -3.90 -4.05
N ARG A 81 -15.69 -3.90 -2.72
CA ARG A 81 -16.80 -3.45 -1.88
C ARG A 81 -17.08 -1.95 -2.02
N ILE A 82 -16.05 -1.11 -2.09
CA ILE A 82 -16.21 0.34 -2.28
C ILE A 82 -16.88 0.64 -3.62
N VAL A 83 -16.47 -0.10 -4.64
CA VAL A 83 -17.02 -0.05 -5.99
C VAL A 83 -18.49 -0.48 -6.00
N ASN A 84 -18.81 -1.65 -5.45
CA ASN A 84 -20.16 -2.21 -5.51
C ASN A 84 -21.18 -1.50 -4.61
N GLU A 85 -20.74 -0.90 -3.50
CA GLU A 85 -21.60 -0.21 -2.52
C GLU A 85 -21.59 1.32 -2.70
N GLY A 86 -20.75 1.86 -3.60
CA GLY A 86 -20.51 3.29 -3.75
C GLY A 86 -21.59 3.99 -4.57
N GLU A 87 -21.97 5.20 -4.16
CA GLU A 87 -22.76 6.09 -5.02
C GLU A 87 -21.85 6.75 -6.07
N VAL A 88 -22.24 6.60 -7.33
CA VAL A 88 -21.50 7.15 -8.47
C VAL A 88 -21.65 8.67 -8.49
N THR A 89 -20.61 9.35 -7.99
CA THR A 89 -20.52 10.82 -7.91
C THR A 89 -19.29 11.35 -8.64
N THR A 90 -19.23 12.64 -8.92
CA THR A 90 -18.02 13.28 -9.48
C THR A 90 -16.79 13.18 -8.58
N LYS A 91 -16.98 13.02 -7.26
CA LYS A 91 -15.89 12.72 -6.32
C LYS A 91 -15.44 11.27 -6.47
N TYR A 92 -16.39 10.34 -6.50
CA TYR A 92 -16.12 8.92 -6.72
C TYR A 92 -15.33 8.69 -8.03
N ALA A 93 -15.75 9.32 -9.13
CA ALA A 93 -15.08 9.21 -10.42
C ALA A 93 -13.61 9.66 -10.39
N ARG A 94 -13.33 10.78 -9.69
CA ARG A 94 -11.95 11.26 -9.49
C ARG A 94 -11.13 10.28 -8.66
N ASP A 95 -11.72 9.77 -7.58
CA ASP A 95 -11.08 8.80 -6.69
C ASP A 95 -10.76 7.49 -7.45
N LEU A 96 -11.63 7.07 -8.37
CA LEU A 96 -11.45 5.89 -9.24
C LEU A 96 -10.31 6.09 -10.24
N VAL A 97 -10.26 7.23 -10.94
CA VAL A 97 -9.17 7.56 -11.89
C VAL A 97 -7.81 7.58 -11.20
N ASP A 98 -7.73 8.18 -10.01
CA ASP A 98 -6.49 8.18 -9.22
C ASP A 98 -6.09 6.75 -8.79
N ALA A 99 -7.06 5.92 -8.41
CA ALA A 99 -6.82 4.53 -8.05
C ALA A 99 -6.34 3.69 -9.24
N ILE A 100 -6.95 3.85 -10.42
CA ILE A 100 -6.51 3.22 -11.67
C ILE A 100 -5.05 3.58 -11.96
N THR A 101 -4.71 4.87 -11.85
CA THR A 101 -3.34 5.35 -12.06
C THR A 101 -2.35 4.64 -11.13
N VAL A 102 -2.69 4.52 -9.85
CA VAL A 102 -1.85 3.80 -8.89
C VAL A 102 -1.74 2.31 -9.25
N VAL A 103 -2.86 1.64 -9.53
CA VAL A 103 -2.88 0.20 -9.88
C VAL A 103 -1.98 -0.08 -11.09
N TYR A 104 -2.09 0.69 -12.16
CA TYR A 104 -1.33 0.46 -13.39
C TYR A 104 0.15 0.81 -13.29
N THR A 105 0.52 1.77 -12.44
CA THR A 105 1.91 2.18 -12.25
C THR A 105 2.66 1.36 -11.21
N THR A 106 1.94 0.65 -10.32
CA THR A 106 2.55 -0.02 -9.17
C THR A 106 2.48 -1.54 -9.20
N THR A 107 1.65 -2.13 -10.08
CA THR A 107 1.55 -3.59 -10.26
C THR A 107 2.27 -4.05 -11.53
N PRO A 108 2.89 -5.24 -11.55
CA PRO A 108 3.41 -5.82 -12.78
C PRO A 108 2.30 -6.09 -13.82
N PRO A 109 2.60 -6.09 -15.14
CA PRO A 109 1.60 -6.36 -16.19
C PRO A 109 0.85 -7.69 -16.05
N GLY A 110 1.48 -8.71 -15.46
CA GLY A 110 0.88 -10.02 -15.23
C GLY A 110 -0.05 -10.09 -14.01
N ASP A 111 -0.04 -9.09 -13.13
CA ASP A 111 -0.96 -9.05 -11.98
C ASP A 111 -2.27 -8.40 -12.42
N ARG A 112 -3.27 -9.25 -12.66
CA ARG A 112 -4.59 -8.88 -13.15
C ARG A 112 -5.61 -8.59 -12.04
N GLY A 113 -5.29 -8.91 -10.78
CA GLY A 113 -6.26 -8.92 -9.68
C GLY A 113 -6.96 -7.57 -9.47
N LEU A 114 -6.19 -6.50 -9.20
CA LEU A 114 -6.78 -5.16 -9.08
C LEU A 114 -7.15 -4.52 -10.42
N ARG A 115 -6.42 -4.86 -11.48
CA ARG A 115 -6.62 -4.27 -12.81
C ARG A 115 -8.01 -4.61 -13.34
N ASP A 116 -8.41 -5.87 -13.21
CA ASP A 116 -9.70 -6.33 -13.70
C ASP A 116 -10.85 -5.66 -12.93
N ILE A 117 -10.73 -5.50 -11.61
CA ILE A 117 -11.74 -4.84 -10.76
C ILE A 117 -11.94 -3.38 -11.18
N VAL A 118 -10.84 -2.61 -11.29
CA VAL A 118 -10.96 -1.16 -11.58
C VAL A 118 -11.38 -0.90 -13.03
N VAL A 119 -11.03 -1.77 -13.97
CA VAL A 119 -11.47 -1.67 -15.38
C VAL A 119 -12.94 -1.99 -15.51
N GLN A 120 -13.40 -3.09 -14.91
CA GLN A 120 -14.82 -3.47 -14.95
C GLN A 120 -15.69 -2.34 -14.38
N ASN A 121 -15.29 -1.79 -13.24
CA ASN A 121 -16.00 -0.69 -12.63
C ASN A 121 -15.96 0.60 -13.46
N ALA A 122 -14.80 0.96 -14.02
CA ALA A 122 -14.70 2.13 -14.88
C ALA A 122 -15.63 2.02 -16.10
N HIS A 123 -15.83 0.82 -16.65
CA HIS A 123 -16.79 0.59 -17.74
C HIS A 123 -18.23 0.83 -17.30
N GLU A 124 -18.63 0.26 -16.16
CA GLU A 124 -20.00 0.38 -15.64
C GLU A 124 -20.36 1.81 -15.25
N ASP A 125 -19.43 2.51 -14.58
CA ASP A 125 -19.68 3.87 -14.09
C ASP A 125 -19.51 4.95 -15.17
N LEU A 126 -18.72 4.69 -16.22
CA LEU A 126 -18.63 5.63 -17.36
C LEU A 126 -19.99 5.79 -18.04
N ASP A 127 -20.72 4.69 -18.21
CA ASP A 127 -22.02 4.71 -18.88
C ASP A 127 -23.04 5.55 -18.10
N GLU A 128 -22.92 5.61 -16.78
CA GLU A 128 -23.74 6.45 -15.90
C GLU A 128 -23.27 7.92 -15.86
N LEU A 129 -21.96 8.15 -15.91
CA LEU A 129 -21.36 9.49 -15.81
C LEU A 129 -21.29 10.24 -17.13
N MET A 130 -21.38 9.55 -18.26
CA MET A 130 -21.46 10.20 -19.57
C MET A 130 -22.82 10.89 -19.70
N PRO A 131 -22.88 12.18 -20.12
CA PRO A 131 -24.14 12.78 -20.48
C PRO A 131 -24.77 11.92 -21.57
N GLN A 132 -25.95 11.37 -21.28
CA GLN A 132 -26.82 10.70 -22.25
C GLN A 132 -27.12 11.73 -23.34
N ASN A 133 -26.26 11.85 -24.34
CA ASN A 133 -26.52 12.68 -25.49
C ASN A 133 -27.38 11.80 -26.40
N PRO A 134 -28.69 12.05 -26.52
CA PRO A 134 -29.41 11.44 -27.62
C PRO A 134 -28.75 12.05 -28.84
N ILE A 135 -27.92 11.29 -29.54
CA ILE A 135 -27.52 11.61 -30.90
C ILE A 135 -28.85 11.82 -31.60
N GLN A 136 -29.23 13.08 -31.78
CA GLN A 136 -30.40 13.43 -32.57
C GLN A 136 -30.03 12.94 -33.97
N ARG A 137 -30.47 11.74 -34.30
CA ARG A 137 -30.56 11.30 -35.69
C ARG A 137 -31.46 12.35 -36.32
N GLY A 138 -30.85 13.26 -37.08
CA GLY A 138 -31.61 14.16 -37.93
C GLY A 138 -32.60 13.33 -38.74
N PRO A 139 -33.80 13.85 -39.02
CA PRO A 139 -34.82 13.10 -39.74
C PRO A 139 -34.20 12.58 -41.04
N SER A 140 -34.20 11.26 -41.21
CA SER A 140 -33.58 10.59 -42.37
C SER A 140 -34.44 10.71 -43.63
N ASP A 141 -35.59 11.37 -43.52
CA ASP A 141 -36.71 11.18 -44.45
C ASP A 141 -37.43 12.51 -44.72
N GLU A 142 -36.77 13.51 -45.29
CA GLU A 142 -37.48 14.60 -46.01
C GLU A 142 -36.75 14.92 -47.32
N TRP A 143 -37.55 14.96 -48.40
CA TRP A 143 -37.21 14.93 -49.83
C TRP A 143 -36.39 16.11 -50.35
#